data_AF-X0W7C0-F1
#
_entry.id   AF-X0W7C0-F1
#
_cell.length_a   1.000
_cell.length_b   1.000
_cell.length_c   1.000
_cell.angle_alpha   90.00
_cell.angle_beta   90.00
_cell.angle_gamma   90.00
#
_symmetry.space_group_name_H-M   'P 1'
#
loop_
_entity.id
_entity.type
_entity.pdbx_description
1 polymer ?
#
loop_
_entity_poly.entity_id
_entity_poly.type
_entity_poly.pdbx_seq_one_letter_code
_entity_poly.pdbx_strand_id
1 'polypeptide(L)'
;LRNKTKERIIKLLESMPFEEARSKILHVDLGFDENSLSQNFCLSWLKHKESSRRDKRESLTLRIAIWASIIAIVAIIVANKDELFRIIFTIINYR
;
A
#
# COMPACT_ATOMS: atom_id res chain seq x y z
N LEU A 1 -13.81 -3.71 34.21
CA LEU A 1 -13.28 -5.03 33.78
C LEU A 1 -13.16 -5.17 32.25
N ARG A 2 -14.21 -4.86 31.47
CA ARG A 2 -14.22 -4.99 29.99
C ARG A 2 -13.08 -4.27 29.24
N ASN A 3 -12.59 -3.12 29.72
CA ASN A 3 -11.48 -2.39 29.08
C ASN A 3 -10.11 -3.07 29.25
N LYS A 4 -9.82 -3.61 30.45
CA LYS A 4 -8.56 -4.32 30.72
C LYS A 4 -8.40 -5.55 29.82
N THR A 5 -9.50 -6.24 29.51
CA THR A 5 -9.49 -7.39 28.60
C THR A 5 -9.17 -6.96 27.17
N LYS A 6 -9.79 -5.89 26.67
CA LYS A 6 -9.51 -5.35 25.32
C LYS A 6 -8.07 -4.91 25.15
N GLU A 7 -7.49 -4.22 26.13
CA GLU A 7 -6.09 -3.79 26.09
C GLU A 7 -5.12 -4.97 26.05
N ARG A 8 -5.40 -6.04 26.81
CA ARG A 8 -4.60 -7.27 26.77
C ARG A 8 -4.68 -7.95 25.40
N ILE A 9 -5.86 -7.98 24.79
CA ILE A 9 -6.07 -8.53 23.45
C ILE A 9 -5.26 -7.73 22.42
N ILE A 10 -5.33 -6.39 22.44
CA ILE A 10 -4.52 -5.56 21.53
C ILE A 10 -3.03 -5.85 21.73
N LYS A 11 -2.53 -5.86 22.97
CA LYS A 11 -1.11 -6.15 23.24
C LYS A 11 -0.68 -7.51 22.73
N LEU A 12 -1.54 -8.52 22.86
CA LEU A 12 -1.26 -9.85 22.31
C LEU A 12 -1.19 -9.80 20.78
N LEU A 13 -2.18 -9.20 20.13
CA LEU A 13 -2.23 -9.05 18.67
C LEU A 13 -1.07 -8.22 18.11
N GLU A 14 -0.59 -7.23 18.86
CA GLU A 14 0.56 -6.40 18.48
C GLU A 14 1.90 -7.06 18.79
N SER A 15 1.93 -8.07 19.66
CA SER A 15 3.16 -8.84 19.96
C SER A 15 3.52 -9.85 18.88
N MET A 16 2.64 -10.11 17.91
CA MET A 16 2.85 -11.09 16.84
C MET A 16 2.83 -10.43 15.45
N PRO A 17 3.43 -11.07 14.43
CA PRO A 17 3.33 -10.62 13.04
C PRO A 17 1.87 -10.49 12.59
N PHE A 18 1.58 -9.48 11.75
CA PHE A 18 0.21 -9.21 11.31
C PHE A 18 -0.46 -10.41 10.60
N GLU A 19 0.28 -11.16 9.78
CA GLU A 19 -0.29 -12.34 9.11
C GLU A 19 -0.62 -13.46 10.10
N GLU A 20 0.19 -13.60 11.16
CA GLU A 20 -0.07 -14.56 12.23
C GLU A 20 -1.30 -14.14 13.07
N ALA A 21 -1.39 -12.85 13.42
CA ALA A 21 -2.57 -12.28 14.08
C ALA A 21 -3.83 -12.48 13.23
N ARG A 22 -3.74 -12.23 11.92
CA ARG A 22 -4.84 -12.42 10.97
C ARG A 22 -5.30 -13.86 10.94
N SER A 23 -4.37 -14.81 10.83
CA SER A 23 -4.67 -16.24 10.85
C SER A 23 -5.38 -16.62 12.15
N LYS A 24 -4.81 -16.25 13.30
CA LYS A 24 -5.37 -16.57 14.63
C LYS A 24 -6.75 -15.95 14.89
N ILE A 25 -7.01 -14.75 14.37
CA ILE A 25 -8.33 -14.12 14.48
C ILE A 25 -9.37 -14.86 13.61
N LEU A 26 -9.00 -15.25 12.38
CA LEU A 26 -9.92 -15.90 11.45
C LEU A 26 -10.23 -17.35 11.83
N HIS A 27 -9.26 -18.06 12.40
CA HIS A 27 -9.42 -19.45 12.84
C HIS A 27 -9.95 -19.59 14.27
N VAL A 28 -10.23 -18.47 14.96
CA VAL A 28 -10.76 -18.48 16.34
C VAL A 28 -9.80 -19.15 17.34
N ASP A 29 -8.52 -19.32 16.96
CA ASP A 29 -7.46 -19.98 17.74
C ASP A 29 -7.01 -19.18 18.98
N LEU A 30 -7.59 -18.00 19.20
CA LEU A 30 -7.32 -17.16 20.37
C LEU A 30 -8.16 -17.58 21.60
N GLY A 31 -8.96 -18.64 21.48
CA GLY A 31 -9.81 -19.14 22.56
C GLY A 31 -10.99 -18.23 22.89
N PHE A 32 -11.41 -17.40 21.93
CA PHE A 32 -12.60 -16.58 22.04
C PHE A 32 -13.79 -17.36 21.49
N ASP A 33 -14.94 -17.29 22.16
CA ASP A 33 -16.18 -17.90 21.65
C ASP A 33 -16.60 -17.24 20.33
N GLU A 34 -17.14 -18.02 19.39
CA GLU A 34 -17.49 -17.58 18.02
C GLU A 34 -18.47 -16.38 17.98
N ASN A 35 -19.28 -16.24 19.03
CA ASN A 35 -20.26 -15.16 19.19
C ASN A 35 -19.86 -14.14 20.26
N SER A 36 -18.60 -14.14 20.68
CA SER A 36 -18.13 -13.25 21.74
C SER A 36 -17.89 -11.83 21.21
N LEU A 37 -18.21 -10.84 22.04
CA LEU A 37 -17.85 -9.43 21.80
C LEU A 37 -16.34 -9.22 21.61
N SER A 38 -15.52 -10.19 22.05
CA SER A 38 -14.07 -10.21 21.86
C SER A 38 -13.67 -10.50 20.41
N GLN A 39 -14.38 -11.41 19.72
CA GLN A 39 -14.11 -11.70 18.31
C GLN A 39 -14.46 -10.53 17.40
N ASN A 40 -15.63 -9.91 17.60
CA ASN A 40 -16.01 -8.70 16.87
C ASN A 40 -15.00 -7.56 17.09
N PHE A 41 -14.45 -7.45 18.29
CA PHE A 41 -13.39 -6.50 18.59
C PHE A 41 -12.08 -6.83 17.84
N CYS A 42 -11.67 -8.09 17.79
CA CYS A 42 -10.50 -8.53 17.04
C CYS A 42 -10.65 -8.29 15.53
N LEU A 43 -11.82 -8.59 14.96
CA LEU A 43 -12.13 -8.33 13.56
C LEU A 43 -12.10 -6.82 13.24
N SER A 44 -12.62 -5.98 14.14
CA SER A 44 -12.55 -4.52 13.99
C SER A 44 -11.09 -4.02 14.00
N TRP A 45 -10.27 -4.53 14.93
CA TRP A 45 -8.83 -4.23 14.96
C TRP A 45 -8.12 -4.67 13.68
N LEU A 46 -8.42 -5.89 13.19
CA LEU A 46 -7.86 -6.42 11.96
C LEU A 46 -8.17 -5.52 10.76
N LYS A 47 -9.45 -5.13 10.62
CA LYS A 47 -9.91 -4.23 9.55
C LYS A 47 -9.20 -2.89 9.57
N HIS A 48 -9.01 -2.31 10.76
CA HIS A 48 -8.31 -1.03 10.93
C HIS A 48 -6.81 -1.11 10.58
N LYS A 49 -6.13 -2.20 10.98
CA LYS A 49 -4.73 -2.42 10.60
C LYS A 49 -4.59 -2.70 9.10
N GLU A 50 -5.53 -3.42 8.50
CA GLU A 50 -5.53 -3.72 7.07
C GLU A 50 -5.79 -2.47 6.21
N SER A 51 -6.71 -1.59 6.62
CA SER A 51 -6.92 -0.30 5.96
C SER A 51 -5.65 0.55 6.01
N SER A 52 -5.03 0.65 7.19
CA SER A 52 -3.78 1.40 7.36
C SER A 52 -2.64 0.86 6.47
N ARG A 53 -2.57 -0.46 6.24
CA ARG A 53 -1.60 -1.07 5.32
C ARG A 53 -1.99 -0.87 3.86
N ARG A 54 -3.30 -0.83 3.54
CA ARG A 54 -3.81 -0.51 2.21
C ARG A 54 -3.47 0.92 1.82
N ASP A 55 -3.74 1.89 2.68
CA ASP A 55 -3.45 3.31 2.43
C ASP A 55 -1.95 3.54 2.19
N LYS A 56 -1.09 2.83 2.92
CA LYS A 56 0.38 2.83 2.69
C LYS A 56 0.76 2.25 1.33
N ARG A 57 0.12 1.17 0.88
CA ARG A 57 0.36 0.60 -0.46
C ARG A 57 -0.14 1.54 -1.56
N GLU A 58 -1.35 2.07 -1.41
CA GLU A 58 -1.94 2.99 -2.38
C GLU A 58 -1.09 4.25 -2.55
N SER A 59 -0.62 4.85 -1.44
CA SER A 59 0.28 6.01 -1.50
C SER A 59 1.63 5.71 -2.16
N LEU A 60 2.22 4.52 -1.95
CA LEU A 60 3.44 4.10 -2.65
C LEU A 60 3.18 3.89 -4.15
N THR A 61 2.10 3.20 -4.52
CA THR A 61 1.71 2.97 -5.91
C THR A 61 1.46 4.29 -6.64
N LEU A 62 0.76 5.24 -6.01
CA LEU A 62 0.54 6.57 -6.56
C LEU A 62 1.86 7.32 -6.79
N ARG A 63 2.79 7.27 -5.83
CA ARG A 63 4.13 7.87 -6.00
C ARG A 63 4.86 7.26 -7.18
N ILE A 64 4.86 5.94 -7.31
CA ILE A 64 5.50 5.24 -8.45
C ILE A 64 4.84 5.66 -9.77
N ALA A 65 3.51 5.73 -9.82
CA ALA A 65 2.77 6.15 -11.02
C ALA A 65 3.08 7.60 -11.42
N ILE A 66 3.23 8.50 -10.46
CA ILE A 66 3.64 9.90 -10.70
C ILE A 66 5.05 9.94 -11.31
N TRP A 67 6.01 9.24 -10.70
CA TRP A 67 7.38 9.18 -11.21
C TRP A 67 7.46 8.57 -12.61
N ALA A 68 6.72 7.48 -12.86
CA ALA A 68 6.63 6.86 -14.17
C ALA A 68 6.06 7.83 -15.23
N SER A 69 5.02 8.59 -14.87
CA SER A 69 4.44 9.61 -15.76
C SER A 69 5.44 10.72 -16.10
N ILE A 70 6.19 11.21 -15.11
CA ILE A 70 7.23 12.24 -15.33
C ILE A 70 8.32 11.71 -16.28
N ILE A 71 8.80 10.49 -16.04
CA ILE A 71 9.82 9.87 -16.89
C ILE A 71 9.32 9.72 -18.33
N ALA A 72 8.07 9.30 -18.52
CA ALA A 72 7.46 9.19 -19.85
C ALA A 72 7.41 10.53 -20.58
N ILE A 73 7.01 11.61 -19.89
CA ILE A 73 6.98 12.96 -20.47
C ILE A 73 8.39 13.41 -20.87
N VAL A 74 9.37 13.21 -20.00
CA VAL A 74 10.77 13.56 -20.30
C VAL A 74 11.29 12.77 -21.50
N ALA A 75 10.99 11.47 -21.58
CA ALA A 75 11.39 10.62 -22.70
C ALA A 75 10.80 11.12 -24.03
N ILE A 76 9.52 11.53 -24.04
CA ILE A 76 8.88 12.12 -25.23
C ILE A 76 9.61 13.41 -25.66
N ILE A 77 9.94 14.28 -24.71
CA ILE A 77 10.66 15.53 -25.00
C ILE A 77 12.04 15.25 -25.59
N VAL A 78 12.77 14.28 -25.02
CA VAL A 78 14.10 13.90 -25.51
C VAL A 78 14.02 13.28 -26.91
N ALA A 79 13.09 12.35 -27.14
CA ALA A 79 12.90 11.72 -28.44
C ALA A 79 12.60 12.75 -29.54
N ASN A 80 11.75 13.75 -29.24
CA ASN A 80 11.40 14.79 -30.19
C ASN A 80 12.52 15.82 -30.42
N LYS A 81 13.45 16.01 -29.47
CA LYS A 81 14.62 16.88 -29.67
C LYS A 81 15.56 16.32 -30.73
N ASP A 82 15.79 15.00 -30.73
CA ASP A 82 16.66 14.35 -31.70
C ASP A 82 16.07 14.43 -33.11
N GLU A 83 14.75 14.29 -33.25
CA GLU A 83 14.05 14.42 -34.52
C GLU A 83 14.11 15.85 -35.08
N LEU A 84 13.88 16.87 -34.24
CA LEU A 84 14.03 18.26 -34.62
C LEU A 84 15.46 18.61 -35.08
N PHE A 85 16.47 18.08 -34.38
CA PHE A 85 17.87 18.32 -34.74
C PHE A 85 18.23 17.69 -36.09
N ARG A 86 17.73 16.47 -36.37
CA ARG A 86 17.92 15.81 -37.68
C ARG A 86 17.28 16.59 -38.82
N ILE A 87 16.07 17.13 -38.62
CA ILE A 87 15.38 17.94 -39.64
C ILE A 87 16.18 19.22 -39.94
N ILE A 88 16.61 19.96 -38.92
CA ILE A 88 17.40 21.19 -39.08
C ILE A 88 18.73 20.90 -39.77
N PHE A 89 19.45 19.86 -39.36
CA PHE A 89 20.71 19.46 -39.98
C PHE A 89 20.55 19.10 -41.46
N THR A 90 19.44 18.44 -41.83
CA THR A 90 19.14 18.11 -43.23
C THR A 90 18.89 19.37 -44.05
N ILE A 91 18.11 20.33 -43.53
CA ILE A 91 17.84 21.62 -44.20
C ILE A 91 19.14 22.42 -44.42
N ILE A 92 20.05 22.43 -43.44
CA ILE A 92 21.33 23.15 -43.54
C ILE A 92 22.27 22.52 -44.57
N ASN A 93 22.35 21.18 -44.64
CA ASN A 93 23.27 20.50 -45.58
C ASN A 93 22.73 20.36 -47.01
N TYR A 94 21.42 20.49 -47.22
CA TYR A 94 20.80 20.47 -48.55
C TYR A 94 20.68 21.87 -49.19
N ARG A 95 21.24 22.91 -48.57
CA ARG A 95 21.28 24.29 -49.09
C ARG A 95 22.71 24.67 -49.45
#